data_AF-A0A7S1EXU0-F1
#
_entry.id   AF-A0A7S1EXU0-F1
#
_cell.length_a   1.000
_cell.length_b   1.000
_cell.length_c   1.000
_cell.angle_alpha   90.00
_cell.angle_beta   90.00
_cell.angle_gamma   90.00
#
_symmetry.space_group_name_H-M   'P 1'
#
loop_
_entity.id
_entity.type
_entity.pdbx_description
1 polymer ?
#
loop_
_entity_poly.entity_id
_entity_poly.type
_entity_poly.pdbx_seq_one_letter_code
_entity_poly.pdbx_strand_id
1 'polypeptide(L)'
;ASVICSLASLMWACIFLFCVLYLFSMFIASDVSNYLRDHDEADPAVTEFYGSVSLSMITLFMAITSGRDWWTLVQPLQLVNYSFYTVFFLFYVSFTVFGVMNVLTAIFVEAAGRISEIDRDLVIEEQ
;
A
#
# COMPACT_ATOMS: atom_id res chain seq x y z
N ALA A 1 -2.60 -1.82 -29.64
CA ALA A 1 -2.03 -0.60 -29.05
C ALA A 1 -2.70 -0.24 -27.72
N SER A 2 -4.03 -0.20 -27.65
CA SER A 2 -4.79 0.24 -26.47
C SER A 2 -4.58 -0.58 -25.18
N VAL A 3 -4.42 -1.90 -25.28
CA VAL A 3 -4.11 -2.77 -24.11
C VAL A 3 -2.74 -2.43 -23.49
N ILE A 4 -1.74 -2.14 -24.33
CA ILE A 4 -0.39 -1.78 -23.87
C ILE A 4 -0.40 -0.40 -23.19
N CYS A 5 -1.18 0.55 -23.71
CA CYS A 5 -1.37 1.84 -23.05
C CYS A 5 -2.03 1.68 -21.66
N SER A 6 -3.07 0.84 -21.55
CA SER A 6 -3.72 0.53 -20.26
C SER A 6 -2.77 -0.15 -19.27
N LEU A 7 -1.93 -1.08 -19.73
CA LEU A 7 -0.90 -1.73 -18.91
C LEU A 7 0.16 -0.74 -18.43
N ALA A 8 0.54 0.24 -19.26
CA ALA A 8 1.47 1.30 -18.86
C ALA A 8 0.87 2.19 -17.75
N SER A 9 -0.40 2.59 -17.87
CA SER A 9 -1.10 3.34 -16.82
C SER A 9 -1.19 2.55 -15.51
N LEU A 10 -1.47 1.25 -15.60
CA LEU A 10 -1.48 0.38 -14.43
C LEU A 10 -0.09 0.27 -13.78
N MET A 11 0.96 0.14 -14.59
CA MET A 11 2.34 0.07 -14.10
C MET A 11 2.71 1.32 -13.31
N TRP A 12 2.38 2.52 -13.82
CA TRP A 12 2.63 3.77 -13.09
C TRP A 12 1.87 3.83 -11.77
N ALA A 13 0.64 3.33 -11.74
CA ALA A 13 -0.16 3.31 -10.53
C ALA A 13 0.39 2.31 -9.48
N CYS A 14 0.87 1.14 -9.92
CA CYS A 14 1.59 0.20 -9.06
C CYS A 14 2.92 0.78 -8.52
N ILE A 15 3.67 1.50 -9.37
CA ILE A 15 4.89 2.20 -8.95
C ILE A 15 4.54 3.27 -7.90
N PHE A 16 3.47 4.02 -8.12
CA PHE A 16 3.01 5.02 -7.15
C PHE A 16 2.64 4.37 -5.80
N LEU A 17 1.89 3.26 -5.81
CA LEU A 17 1.59 2.51 -4.59
C LEU A 17 2.87 2.00 -3.91
N PHE A 18 3.82 1.47 -4.68
CA PHE A 18 5.11 1.03 -4.16
C PHE A 18 5.88 2.18 -3.51
N CYS A 19 5.89 3.37 -4.12
CA CYS A 19 6.50 4.57 -3.55
C CYS A 19 5.82 4.98 -2.23
N VAL A 20 4.49 4.94 -2.16
CA VAL A 20 3.75 5.21 -0.91
C VAL A 20 4.16 4.20 0.17
N LEU A 21 4.14 2.89 -0.13
CA LEU A 21 4.57 1.86 0.82
C LEU A 21 6.01 2.10 1.31
N TYR A 22 6.92 2.40 0.39
CA TYR A 22 8.32 2.64 0.71
C TYR A 22 8.53 3.87 1.60
N LEU A 23 7.85 4.99 1.31
CA LEU A 23 8.00 6.23 2.10
C LEU A 23 7.53 6.04 3.54
N PHE A 24 6.33 5.49 3.74
CA PHE A 24 5.79 5.23 5.08
C PHE A 24 6.63 4.19 5.81
N SER A 25 7.07 3.14 5.10
CA SER A 25 7.93 2.11 5.66
C SER A 25 9.30 2.63 6.09
N MET A 26 9.94 3.49 5.29
CA MET A 26 11.25 4.06 5.64
C MET A 26 11.15 4.88 6.92
N PHE A 27 10.09 5.68 7.04
CA PHE A 27 9.84 6.49 8.23
C PHE A 27 9.70 5.60 9.48
N ILE A 28 8.86 4.56 9.42
CA ILE A 28 8.68 3.61 10.53
C ILE A 28 10.02 2.92 10.87
N ALA A 29 10.71 2.38 9.86
CA ALA A 29 11.95 1.64 10.07
C ALA A 29 13.06 2.51 10.69
N SER A 30 13.12 3.80 10.34
CA SER A 30 14.06 4.74 10.96
C SER A 30 13.78 4.94 12.44
N ASP A 31 12.51 5.09 12.83
CA ASP A 31 12.15 5.33 14.23
C ASP A 31 12.22 4.06 15.06
N VAL A 32 11.76 2.93 14.53
CA VAL A 32 11.93 1.60 15.13
C VAL A 32 13.42 1.27 15.31
N SER A 33 14.27 1.58 14.33
CA SER A 33 15.71 1.36 14.48
C SER A 33 16.32 2.18 15.62
N ASN A 34 15.82 3.38 15.90
CA ASN A 34 16.26 4.16 17.05
C ASN A 34 15.73 3.54 18.35
N TYR A 35 14.45 3.18 18.39
CA TYR A 35 13.82 2.53 19.55
C TYR A 35 14.55 1.24 19.97
N LEU A 36 14.89 0.38 19.00
CA LEU A 36 15.61 -0.88 19.23
C LEU A 36 17.05 -0.70 19.71
N ARG A 37 17.66 0.48 19.51
CA ARG A 37 19.01 0.77 20.01
C ARG A 37 19.00 1.19 21.48
N ASP A 38 17.90 1.77 21.93
CA ASP A 38 17.74 2.27 23.29
C ASP A 38 17.11 1.23 24.23
N HIS A 39 16.59 0.12 23.68
CA HIS A 39 15.90 -0.95 24.42
C HIS A 39 16.47 -2.33 24.07
N ASP A 40 17.22 -2.92 25.00
CA ASP A 40 17.82 -4.26 24.84
C ASP A 40 16.78 -5.40 24.77
N GLU A 41 15.62 -5.21 25.40
CA GLU A 41 14.51 -6.18 25.44
C GLU A 41 13.25 -5.63 24.74
N ALA A 42 13.37 -5.32 23.45
CA ALA A 42 12.22 -4.92 22.65
C ALA A 42 11.27 -6.10 22.38
N ASP A 43 9.98 -5.80 22.27
CA ASP A 43 8.96 -6.80 21.92
C ASP A 43 9.30 -7.46 20.56
N PRO A 44 9.35 -8.80 20.48
CA PRO A 44 9.66 -9.52 19.26
C PRO A 44 8.77 -9.13 18.06
N ALA A 45 7.52 -8.74 18.31
CA ALA A 45 6.59 -8.32 17.29
C ALA A 45 7.04 -7.04 16.57
N VAL A 46 7.76 -6.14 17.25
CA VAL A 46 8.33 -4.94 16.63
C VAL A 46 9.34 -5.33 15.56
N THR A 47 10.23 -6.27 15.88
CA THR A 47 11.24 -6.76 14.94
C THR A 47 10.63 -7.61 13.83
N GLU A 48 9.63 -8.44 14.15
CA GLU A 48 8.93 -9.29 13.17
C GLU A 48 8.25 -8.47 12.07
N PHE A 49 7.52 -7.42 12.44
CA PHE A 49 6.74 -6.62 11.48
C PHE A 49 7.50 -5.41 10.93
N TYR A 50 8.45 -4.85 11.70
CA TYR A 50 9.06 -3.56 11.41
C TYR A 50 10.59 -3.54 11.52
N GLY A 51 11.24 -4.70 11.75
CA GLY A 51 12.69 -4.79 11.89
C GLY A 51 13.50 -4.47 10.62
N SER A 52 12.83 -4.35 9.47
CA SER A 52 13.44 -3.82 8.24
C SER A 52 12.43 -3.04 7.42
N VAL A 53 12.93 -2.25 6.46
CA VAL A 53 12.09 -1.54 5.48
C VAL A 53 11.25 -2.54 4.69
N SER A 54 11.82 -3.62 4.18
CA SER A 54 11.06 -4.62 3.42
C SER A 54 9.94 -5.27 4.22
N LEU A 55 10.19 -5.63 5.49
CA LEU A 55 9.16 -6.17 6.38
C LEU A 55 8.06 -5.13 6.65
N SER A 56 8.45 -3.90 6.94
CA SER A 56 7.52 -2.78 7.15
C SER A 56 6.63 -2.54 5.92
N MET A 57 7.19 -2.60 4.71
CA MET A 57 6.41 -2.49 3.46
C MET A 57 5.39 -3.63 3.32
N ILE A 58 5.78 -4.87 3.63
CA ILE A 58 4.87 -6.02 3.61
C ILE A 58 3.76 -5.84 4.65
N THR A 59 4.11 -5.40 5.85
CA THR A 59 3.15 -5.10 6.93
C THR A 59 2.14 -4.05 6.52
N LEU A 60 2.60 -2.92 5.97
CA LEU A 60 1.73 -1.86 5.48
C LEU A 60 0.82 -2.36 4.35
N PHE A 61 1.35 -3.14 3.41
CA PHE A 61 0.57 -3.76 2.35
C PHE A 61 -0.50 -4.73 2.90
N MET A 62 -0.17 -5.55 3.89
CA MET A 62 -1.14 -6.44 4.54
C MET A 62 -2.30 -5.66 5.17
N ALA A 63 -2.02 -4.50 5.77
CA ALA A 63 -3.02 -3.64 6.41
C ALA A 63 -4.09 -3.10 5.44
N ILE A 64 -3.76 -2.91 4.16
CA ILE A 64 -4.68 -2.36 3.15
C ILE A 64 -5.31 -3.42 2.23
N THR A 65 -4.76 -4.64 2.22
CA THR A 65 -5.20 -5.75 1.35
C THR A 65 -5.96 -6.85 2.09
N SER A 66 -6.38 -6.59 3.33
CA SER A 66 -7.03 -7.57 4.20
C SER A 66 -6.16 -8.79 4.56
N GLY A 67 -4.83 -8.64 4.57
CA GLY A 67 -3.92 -9.71 5.01
C GLY A 67 -3.97 -9.93 6.52
N ARG A 68 -4.05 -8.84 7.29
CA ARG A 68 -4.30 -8.84 8.73
C ARG A 68 -5.00 -7.53 9.11
N ASP A 69 -5.78 -7.56 10.19
CA ASP A 69 -6.40 -6.37 10.73
C ASP A 69 -5.36 -5.30 11.09
N TRP A 70 -5.60 -4.07 10.64
CA TRP A 70 -4.66 -2.96 10.77
C TRP A 70 -4.41 -2.60 12.24
N TRP A 71 -5.41 -2.79 13.11
CA TRP A 71 -5.27 -2.53 14.54
C TRP A 71 -4.24 -3.47 15.17
N THR A 72 -4.26 -4.75 14.83
CA THR A 72 -3.25 -5.72 15.29
C THR A 72 -1.86 -5.39 14.77
N LEU A 73 -1.75 -4.81 13.58
CA LEU A 73 -0.47 -4.43 13.00
C LEU A 73 0.13 -3.17 13.65
N VAL A 74 -0.69 -2.21 14.09
CA VAL A 74 -0.17 -1.00 14.75
C VAL A 74 0.26 -1.23 16.20
N GLN A 75 -0.26 -2.28 16.87
CA GLN A 75 0.03 -2.56 18.28
C GLN A 75 1.52 -2.60 18.65
N PRO A 76 2.42 -3.26 17.88
CA PRO A 76 3.85 -3.21 18.14
C PRO A 76 4.43 -1.79 18.07
N LEU A 77 3.97 -0.97 17.13
CA LEU A 77 4.42 0.44 17.01
C LEU A 77 3.89 1.33 18.14
N GLN A 78 2.74 0.99 18.71
CA GLN A 78 2.20 1.70 19.87
C GLN A 78 3.09 1.57 21.12
N LEU A 79 3.97 0.55 21.18
CA LEU A 79 4.98 0.43 22.24
C LEU A 79 6.08 1.49 22.12
N VAL A 80 6.38 1.95 20.90
CA VAL A 80 7.33 3.04 20.63
C VAL A 80 6.71 4.39 20.99
N ASN A 81 5.53 4.67 20.43
CA ASN A 81 4.73 5.84 20.78
C ASN A 81 3.24 5.62 20.47
N TYR A 82 2.47 5.34 21.52
CA TYR A 82 1.05 4.99 21.40
C TYR A 82 0.24 6.01 20.59
N SER A 83 0.30 7.29 20.99
CA SER A 83 -0.58 8.33 20.42
C SER A 83 -0.20 8.64 18.98
N PHE A 84 1.11 8.79 18.72
CA PHE A 84 1.61 9.12 17.40
C PHE A 84 1.33 8.01 16.39
N TYR A 85 1.67 6.77 16.71
CA TYR A 85 1.50 5.65 15.77
C TYR A 85 0.05 5.29 15.52
N THR A 86 -0.83 5.46 16.51
CA THR A 86 -2.28 5.25 16.30
C THR A 86 -2.83 6.21 15.24
N VAL A 87 -2.51 7.50 15.34
CA VAL A 87 -2.97 8.52 14.39
C VAL A 87 -2.28 8.34 13.03
N PHE A 88 -0.98 8.08 13.03
CA PHE A 88 -0.19 7.87 11.82
C PHE A 88 -0.70 6.67 11.00
N PHE A 89 -0.94 5.53 11.64
CA PHE A 89 -1.41 4.32 10.95
C PHE A 89 -2.85 4.47 10.47
N LEU A 90 -3.71 5.12 11.26
CA LEU A 90 -5.08 5.45 10.85
C LEU A 90 -5.09 6.35 9.60
N PHE A 91 -4.22 7.36 9.57
CA PHE A 91 -4.04 8.23 8.41
C PHE A 91 -3.55 7.43 7.20
N TYR A 92 -2.51 6.60 7.36
CA TYR A 92 -1.98 5.74 6.30
C TYR A 92 -3.06 4.84 5.69
N VAL A 93 -3.81 4.11 6.53
CA VAL A 93 -4.87 3.21 6.07
C VAL A 93 -5.97 3.98 5.36
N SER A 94 -6.45 5.08 5.95
CA SER A 94 -7.52 5.90 5.35
C SER A 94 -7.11 6.52 4.02
N PHE A 95 -5.91 7.11 3.95
CA PHE A 95 -5.37 7.69 2.72
C PHE A 95 -5.19 6.64 1.63
N THR A 96 -4.67 5.46 1.98
CA THR A 96 -4.37 4.43 1.00
C THR A 96 -5.64 3.72 0.53
N VAL A 97 -6.53 3.34 1.44
CA VAL A 97 -7.79 2.64 1.10
C VAL A 97 -8.78 3.56 0.39
N PHE A 98 -9.02 4.78 0.90
CA PHE A 98 -10.01 5.67 0.28
C PHE A 98 -9.45 6.50 -0.88
N GLY A 99 -8.14 6.78 -0.88
CA GLY A 99 -7.49 7.54 -1.93
C GLY A 99 -6.84 6.63 -2.98
N VAL A 100 -5.72 6.02 -2.61
CA VAL A 100 -4.84 5.31 -3.56
C VAL A 100 -5.53 4.11 -4.22
N MET A 101 -6.22 3.27 -3.44
CA MET A 101 -6.92 2.10 -3.96
C MET A 101 -8.08 2.49 -4.87
N ASN A 102 -8.83 3.54 -4.53
CA ASN A 102 -9.92 4.03 -5.39
C ASN A 102 -9.39 4.61 -6.71
N VAL A 103 -8.26 5.32 -6.70
CA VAL A 103 -7.58 5.77 -7.93
C VAL A 103 -7.13 4.58 -8.76
N LEU A 104 -6.55 3.56 -8.15
CA LEU A 104 -6.16 2.32 -8.84
C LEU A 104 -7.38 1.65 -9.48
N THR A 105 -8.48 1.49 -8.73
CA THR A 105 -9.73 0.92 -9.25
C THR A 105 -10.28 1.72 -10.42
N ALA A 106 -10.26 3.06 -10.35
CA ALA A 106 -10.71 3.91 -11.45
C ALA A 106 -9.90 3.68 -12.73
N ILE A 107 -8.57 3.57 -12.62
CA ILE A 107 -7.67 3.25 -13.76
C ILE A 107 -8.01 1.88 -14.35
N PHE A 108 -8.27 0.87 -13.51
CA PHE A 108 -8.69 -0.46 -13.98
C PHE A 108 -10.03 -0.43 -14.72
N VAL A 109 -11.02 0.30 -14.19
CA VAL A 109 -12.34 0.44 -14.83
C VAL A 109 -12.22 1.15 -16.17
N GLU A 110 -11.43 2.22 -16.26
CA GLU A 110 -11.17 2.94 -17.51
C GLU A 110 -10.46 2.05 -18.55
N ALA A 111 -9.49 1.25 -18.11
CA ALA A 111 -8.81 0.28 -18.96
C ALA A 111 -9.78 -0.79 -19.51
N ALA A 112 -10.68 -1.31 -18.67
CA ALA A 112 -11.69 -2.30 -19.08
C ALA A 112 -12.73 -1.70 -20.05
N GLY A 113 -13.17 -0.46 -19.79
CA GLY A 113 -14.09 0.27 -20.67
C GLY A 113 -13.56 0.41 -22.09
N ARG A 114 -12.30 0.86 -22.23
CA ARG A 114 -11.64 0.98 -23.55
C ARG A 114 -11.56 -0.32 -24.33
N ILE A 115 -11.37 -1.45 -23.66
CA ILE A 115 -11.33 -2.77 -24.32
C ILE A 115 -12.74 -3.11 -24.86
N SER A 116 -13.78 -2.86 -24.07
CA SER A 116 -15.16 -3.14 -24.48
C SER A 116 -15.67 -2.27 -25.64
N GLU A 117 -15.14 -1.05 -25.79
CA GLU A 117 -15.45 -0.17 -26.93
C GLU A 117 -14.81 -0.71 -28.21
N ILE A 118 -13.53 -1.08 -28.16
CA ILE A 118 -12.80 -1.65 -29.31
C ILE A 118 -13.48 -2.93 -29.82
N ASP A 119 -13.86 -3.82 -28.90
CA ASP A 119 -14.55 -5.06 -29.28
C ASP A 119 -15.89 -4.80 -29.99
N ARG A 120 -16.58 -3.69 -29.66
CA ARG A 120 -17.86 -3.33 -30.29
C ARG A 120 -17.65 -2.74 -31.69
N ASP A 121 -16.66 -1.88 -31.87
CA ASP A 121 -16.37 -1.26 -33.16
C ASP A 121 -15.93 -2.31 -34.20
N LEU A 122 -15.15 -3.31 -33.78
CA LEU A 122 -14.74 -4.42 -34.64
C LEU A 122 -15.93 -5.26 -35.14
N VAL A 123 -16.95 -5.48 -34.30
CA VAL A 123 -18.16 -6.24 -34.70
C VAL A 123 -19.03 -5.46 -35.69
N ILE A 124 -19.03 -4.13 -35.63
CA ILE A 124 -19.79 -3.28 -36.56
C ILE A 124 -19.12 -3.24 -37.94
N GLU A 125 -17.79 -3.27 -38.02
CA GLU A 125 -17.06 -3.32 -39.29
C GLU A 125 -17.18 -4.68 -40.02
N GLU A 126 -17.52 -5.76 -39.32
CA GLU A 126 -17.76 -7.07 -39.92
C GLU A 126 -19.16 -7.24 -40.55
N GLN A 127 -20.05 -6.24 -40.45
CA GLN A 127 -21.38 -6.22 -41.09
C GLN A 127 -21.44 -5.38 -42.36
#